data_AF-A0A452IW16-F1
#
_entry.id   AF-A0A452IW16-F1
#
_cell.length_a   1.000
_cell.length_b   1.000
_cell.length_c   1.000
_cell.angle_alpha   90.00
_cell.angle_beta   90.00
_cell.angle_gamma   90.00
#
_symmetry.space_group_name_H-M   'P 1'
#
loop_
_entity.id
_entity.type
_entity.pdbx_description
1 polymer ?
#
loop_
_entity_poly.entity_id
_entity_poly.type
_entity_poly.pdbx_seq_one_letter_code
_entity_poly.pdbx_strand_id
1 'polypeptide(L)'
;MNFRIYSAVYCFLCTGILKHHNGVATAGSTFSQSRQLSCLFETTETIPLLSEFKYIRQNAWLLLSGTERPHQENPPAADTLTFIVQESSLDILQHMDEDTDQLECKISRYFTDNTQILWPGLQTQLHKLDSWFTGTIRHLADKFTVTVFLVQSSASKEAENQVPEDVSQGNAERFYLSGVFLVRTGPSLIQSGLNKDVLLSCAFSVDHHTDVTIKWVFQQKGGHKKLIFAYNGFTRQVEHKDKWAEMFLAEMPKGNASLLLRTVGVRDAGTYSCSILVSSLLWAQNVQLEIVEKPTVTLNADVLSLVEGGEQKLVCDISHFYPHDADAQWLQEPVEQGMLPHVVTHVVSSSHRHNSDGTYSFSSYFLLKASLRDDGRRYTCRVEHQSLKHPIKKSLTVKVTGMSANKPKPY
;
A
#
# COMPACT_ATOMS: atom_id res chain seq x y z
N MET A 1 28.65 54.39 37.52
CA MET A 1 29.04 55.72 37.04
C MET A 1 29.12 55.66 35.53
N ASN A 2 28.50 56.60 34.84
CA ASN A 2 28.03 56.53 33.44
C ASN A 2 29.09 56.81 32.34
N PHE A 3 28.71 56.44 31.09
CA PHE A 3 28.89 57.14 29.80
C PHE A 3 30.20 56.88 28.98
N ARG A 4 30.27 56.70 27.63
CA ARG A 4 29.41 56.91 26.40
C ARG A 4 29.91 56.01 25.22
N ILE A 5 29.07 55.36 24.37
CA ILE A 5 28.33 55.71 23.10
C ILE A 5 29.06 55.36 21.75
N TYR A 6 28.27 54.77 20.81
CA TYR A 6 28.30 54.70 19.31
C TYR A 6 28.85 53.41 18.68
N SER A 7 28.23 52.73 17.68
CA SER A 7 27.12 53.01 16.76
C SER A 7 26.55 51.71 16.13
N ALA A 8 25.25 51.76 15.78
CA ALA A 8 24.47 51.14 14.69
C ALA A 8 25.12 50.04 13.81
N VAL A 9 24.42 48.98 13.37
CA VAL A 9 23.34 49.04 12.34
C VAL A 9 22.42 47.78 12.38
N TYR A 10 21.10 48.05 12.38
CA TYR A 10 19.90 47.36 11.84
C TYR A 10 19.84 45.82 11.66
N CYS A 11 18.89 45.09 12.31
CA CYS A 11 17.43 44.88 12.02
C CYS A 11 17.18 43.91 10.83
N PHE A 12 16.49 42.77 10.96
CA PHE A 12 15.03 42.67 11.16
C PHE A 12 14.57 41.33 11.81
N LEU A 13 13.92 41.45 12.96
CA LEU A 13 12.67 40.82 13.46
C LEU A 13 12.26 39.40 12.99
N CYS A 14 12.42 38.43 13.90
CA CYS A 14 11.46 37.34 14.11
C CYS A 14 10.46 37.75 15.20
N THR A 15 9.19 37.99 14.85
CA THR A 15 8.10 38.05 15.82
C THR A 15 7.40 36.69 15.85
N GLY A 16 7.75 35.88 16.84
CA GLY A 16 7.00 34.69 17.20
C GLY A 16 5.69 35.09 17.88
N ILE A 17 4.57 34.80 17.23
CA ILE A 17 3.26 34.79 17.89
C ILE A 17 3.07 33.38 18.46
N LEU A 18 3.19 33.27 19.77
CA LEU A 18 2.65 32.16 20.56
C LEU A 18 1.13 32.09 20.34
N LYS A 19 0.68 31.20 19.45
CA LYS A 19 -0.73 30.81 19.41
C LYS A 19 -0.98 29.86 20.58
N HIS A 20 -1.72 30.36 21.56
CA HIS A 20 -2.33 29.59 22.63
C HIS A 20 -3.13 28.42 22.03
N HIS A 21 -2.72 27.20 22.33
CA HIS A 21 -3.45 25.97 22.02
C HIS A 21 -4.64 25.86 22.99
N ASN A 22 -5.77 26.46 22.64
CA ASN A 22 -7.08 26.04 23.12
C ASN A 22 -7.83 25.45 21.92
N GLY A 23 -7.37 24.27 21.51
CA GLY A 23 -8.10 23.39 20.61
C GLY A 23 -8.45 22.16 21.43
N VAL A 24 -9.71 22.07 21.85
CA VAL A 24 -10.31 20.80 22.23
C VAL A 24 -10.04 19.86 21.05
N ALA A 25 -9.29 18.78 21.28
CA ALA A 25 -9.23 17.68 20.33
C ALA A 25 -10.65 17.10 20.27
N THR A 26 -11.44 17.56 19.30
CA THR A 26 -12.66 16.86 18.92
C THR A 26 -12.22 15.48 18.45
N ALA A 27 -12.52 14.46 19.24
CA ALA A 27 -12.36 13.08 18.80
C ALA A 27 -13.09 12.95 17.45
N GLY A 28 -12.38 12.50 16.41
CA GLY A 28 -13.04 12.17 15.15
C GLY A 28 -14.11 11.11 15.43
N SER A 29 -15.29 11.25 14.83
CA SER A 29 -16.31 10.20 14.89
C SER A 29 -15.93 9.07 13.94
N THR A 30 -16.04 7.82 14.41
CA THR A 30 -15.87 6.65 13.53
C THR A 30 -17.01 6.60 12.53
N PHE A 31 -16.75 6.01 11.36
CA PHE A 31 -17.80 5.87 10.34
C PHE A 31 -19.00 5.04 10.83
N SER A 32 -18.74 4.06 11.71
CA SER A 32 -19.77 3.28 12.41
C SER A 32 -20.71 4.14 13.26
N GLN A 33 -20.20 5.23 13.85
CA GLN A 33 -20.97 6.17 14.67
C GLN A 33 -21.65 7.27 13.85
N SER A 34 -20.92 7.87 12.91
CA SER A 34 -21.43 8.99 12.11
C SER A 34 -22.40 8.55 11.03
N ARG A 35 -22.24 7.32 10.50
CA ARG A 35 -23.00 6.76 9.36
C ARG A 35 -22.99 7.68 8.13
N GLN A 36 -22.02 8.59 8.07
CA GLN A 36 -21.89 9.63 7.07
C GLN A 36 -20.43 9.74 6.62
N LEU A 37 -20.20 9.76 5.31
CA LEU A 37 -18.86 9.84 4.73
C LEU A 37 -18.84 10.81 3.54
N SER A 38 -17.84 11.68 3.52
CA SER A 38 -17.59 12.57 2.37
C SER A 38 -16.99 11.75 1.24
N CYS A 39 -17.60 11.84 0.06
CA CYS A 39 -17.26 11.03 -1.11
C CYS A 39 -17.03 11.90 -2.35
N LEU A 40 -16.22 11.39 -3.27
CA LEU A 40 -16.09 11.95 -4.61
C LEU A 40 -16.97 11.16 -5.59
N PHE A 41 -17.93 11.82 -6.22
CA PHE A 41 -18.72 11.23 -7.30
C PHE A 41 -18.03 11.43 -8.65
N GLU A 42 -17.74 10.33 -9.36
CA GLU A 42 -17.13 10.31 -10.69
C GLU A 42 -18.11 9.77 -11.74
N THR A 43 -18.37 10.57 -12.78
CA THR A 43 -19.19 10.15 -13.92
C THR A 43 -18.60 10.63 -15.24
N THR A 44 -18.96 9.96 -16.34
CA THR A 44 -18.66 10.39 -17.70
C THR A 44 -19.90 10.92 -18.39
N GLU A 45 -19.78 12.02 -19.12
CA GLU A 45 -20.80 12.51 -20.06
C GLU A 45 -20.29 12.34 -21.50
N THR A 46 -21.14 11.81 -22.37
CA THR A 46 -20.87 11.73 -23.82
C THR A 46 -21.08 13.09 -24.46
N ILE A 47 -20.06 13.64 -25.12
CA ILE A 47 -20.20 14.85 -25.94
C ILE A 47 -20.81 14.44 -27.29
N PRO A 48 -22.09 14.79 -27.58
CA PRO A 48 -22.86 14.19 -28.68
C PRO A 48 -22.25 14.37 -30.08
N LEU A 49 -21.32 15.31 -30.25
CA LEU A 49 -20.75 15.70 -31.54
C LEU A 49 -19.30 15.26 -31.75
N LEU A 50 -18.62 14.69 -30.74
CA LEU A 50 -17.18 14.43 -30.78
C LEU A 50 -16.78 12.98 -30.47
N SER A 51 -17.72 12.11 -30.06
CA SER A 51 -17.41 10.77 -29.50
C SER A 51 -16.39 10.81 -28.35
N GLU A 52 -16.22 11.98 -27.73
CA GLU A 52 -15.36 12.22 -26.58
C GLU A 52 -16.17 12.11 -25.29
N PHE A 53 -15.55 11.59 -24.25
CA PHE A 53 -16.13 11.50 -22.91
C PHE A 53 -15.56 12.61 -22.03
N LYS A 54 -16.44 13.38 -21.39
CA LYS A 54 -16.06 14.35 -20.36
C LYS A 54 -16.13 13.68 -18.99
N TYR A 55 -15.02 13.65 -18.26
CA TYR A 55 -14.98 13.20 -16.88
C TYR A 55 -15.44 14.32 -15.94
N ILE A 56 -16.43 14.02 -15.11
CA ILE A 56 -17.02 14.95 -14.15
C ILE A 56 -16.79 14.40 -12.76
N ARG A 57 -16.30 15.29 -11.87
CA ARG A 57 -16.02 15.02 -10.47
C ARG A 57 -16.80 15.99 -9.62
N GLN A 58 -17.59 15.49 -8.68
CA GLN A 58 -18.42 16.30 -7.79
C GLN A 58 -18.30 15.79 -6.37
N ASN A 59 -18.29 16.71 -5.40
CA ASN A 59 -18.35 16.32 -4.00
C ASN A 59 -19.75 15.79 -3.69
N ALA A 60 -19.80 14.70 -2.94
CA ALA A 60 -21.02 14.05 -2.55
C ALA A 60 -20.94 13.55 -1.11
N TRP A 61 -22.09 13.29 -0.51
CA TRP A 61 -22.19 12.61 0.78
C TRP A 61 -22.75 11.21 0.60
N LEU A 62 -22.15 10.24 1.26
CA LEU A 62 -22.73 8.92 1.48
C LEU A 62 -23.35 8.87 2.87
N LEU A 63 -24.63 8.52 2.93
CA LEU A 63 -25.39 8.35 4.17
C LEU A 63 -25.90 6.91 4.25
N LEU A 64 -25.67 6.25 5.38
CA LEU A 64 -26.21 4.93 5.67
C LEU A 64 -27.47 5.08 6.52
N SER A 65 -28.64 4.78 5.95
CA SER A 65 -29.90 4.93 6.65
C SER A 65 -30.14 3.76 7.62
N GLY A 66 -30.06 4.01 8.93
CA GLY A 66 -30.44 3.05 9.99
C GLY A 66 -31.81 3.32 10.62
N THR A 67 -32.26 2.42 11.50
CA THR A 67 -33.54 2.53 12.24
C THR A 67 -33.59 3.64 13.30
N GLU A 68 -32.44 4.22 13.66
CA GLU A 68 -32.36 5.35 14.59
C GLU A 68 -32.07 6.64 13.81
N ARG A 69 -32.82 7.72 14.14
CA ARG A 69 -32.63 9.03 13.51
C ARG A 69 -31.18 9.49 13.70
N PRO A 70 -30.48 9.93 12.64
CA PRO A 70 -29.10 10.37 12.76
C PRO A 70 -29.00 11.55 13.75
N HIS A 71 -28.00 11.50 14.64
CA HIS A 71 -27.57 12.69 15.36
C HIS A 71 -27.11 13.71 14.31
N GLN A 72 -27.91 14.75 14.15
CA GLN A 72 -27.75 15.77 13.11
C GLN A 72 -26.57 16.69 13.46
N GLU A 73 -25.35 16.24 13.23
CA GLU A 73 -24.20 17.14 13.08
C GLU A 73 -24.21 17.68 11.65
N ASN A 74 -24.68 18.93 11.53
CA ASN A 74 -24.70 19.80 10.34
C ASN A 74 -25.09 19.13 9.00
N PRO A 75 -26.30 19.37 8.47
CA PRO A 75 -26.67 18.89 7.15
C PRO A 75 -25.66 19.38 6.08
N PRO A 76 -25.39 18.58 5.04
CA PRO A 76 -24.57 19.01 3.90
C PRO A 76 -25.01 20.38 3.38
N ALA A 77 -24.05 21.19 2.95
CA ALA A 77 -24.34 22.48 2.34
C ALA A 77 -25.39 22.34 1.23
N ALA A 78 -26.31 23.30 1.14
CA ALA A 78 -27.26 23.40 0.03
C ALA A 78 -26.49 23.27 -1.29
N ASP A 79 -26.93 22.35 -2.16
CA ASP A 79 -26.31 21.96 -3.46
C ASP A 79 -25.26 20.84 -3.43
N THR A 80 -25.14 20.06 -2.35
CA THR A 80 -24.27 18.86 -2.34
C THR A 80 -25.04 17.59 -2.71
N LEU A 81 -24.53 16.82 -3.69
CA LEU A 81 -25.08 15.52 -4.07
C LEU A 81 -25.11 14.57 -2.86
N THR A 82 -26.21 13.85 -2.66
CA THR A 82 -26.34 12.95 -1.51
C THR A 82 -26.81 11.57 -1.93
N PHE A 83 -26.01 10.55 -1.61
CA PHE A 83 -26.30 9.14 -1.82
C PHE A 83 -26.73 8.51 -0.50
N ILE A 84 -28.00 8.12 -0.43
CA ILE A 84 -28.61 7.49 0.75
C ILE A 84 -28.70 6.00 0.46
N VAL A 85 -27.86 5.21 1.12
CA VAL A 85 -27.90 3.74 1.03
C VAL A 85 -28.79 3.23 2.14
N GLN A 86 -29.88 2.58 1.75
CA GLN A 86 -30.76 1.89 2.67
C GLN A 86 -30.02 0.69 3.28
N GLU A 87 -30.11 0.52 4.60
CA GLU A 87 -29.58 -0.68 5.26
C GLU A 87 -30.19 -1.93 4.59
N SER A 88 -29.29 -2.79 4.13
CA SER A 88 -29.61 -4.07 3.48
C SER A 88 -29.17 -5.20 4.40
N SER A 89 -29.39 -6.46 4.00
CA SER A 89 -28.78 -7.62 4.66
C SER A 89 -27.24 -7.58 4.64
N LEU A 90 -26.62 -6.67 3.87
CA LEU A 90 -25.19 -6.41 3.88
C LEU A 90 -24.82 -5.41 4.96
N ASP A 91 -24.05 -5.87 5.94
CA ASP A 91 -23.46 -5.01 6.95
C ASP A 91 -22.20 -4.31 6.40
N ILE A 92 -22.40 -3.14 5.77
CA ILE A 92 -21.31 -2.29 5.27
C ILE A 92 -20.42 -1.82 6.45
N LEU A 93 -21.01 -1.66 7.64
CA LEU A 93 -20.35 -1.13 8.83
C LEU A 93 -19.49 -2.16 9.57
N GLN A 94 -19.83 -3.46 9.51
CA GLN A 94 -19.02 -4.55 10.09
C GLN A 94 -17.57 -4.53 9.58
N HIS A 95 -17.33 -3.90 8.44
CA HIS A 95 -16.05 -3.82 7.79
C HIS A 95 -15.33 -2.47 8.00
N MET A 96 -15.92 -1.54 8.75
CA MET A 96 -15.49 -0.14 8.81
C MET A 96 -15.63 0.45 10.22
N ASP A 97 -14.70 0.07 11.11
CA ASP A 97 -14.57 0.68 12.44
C ASP A 97 -13.26 1.48 12.50
N GLU A 98 -13.18 2.51 11.67
CA GLU A 98 -12.05 3.44 11.61
C GLU A 98 -12.61 4.88 11.62
N ASP A 99 -11.77 5.83 12.01
CA ASP A 99 -12.13 7.24 12.02
C ASP A 99 -12.44 7.73 10.60
N THR A 100 -13.46 8.58 10.46
CA THR A 100 -13.93 9.06 9.16
C THR A 100 -12.84 9.77 8.35
N ASP A 101 -11.90 10.45 9.02
CA ASP A 101 -10.75 11.14 8.42
C ASP A 101 -9.66 10.20 7.88
N GLN A 102 -9.69 8.93 8.25
CA GLN A 102 -8.79 7.89 7.74
C GLN A 102 -9.33 7.17 6.51
N LEU A 103 -10.52 7.56 6.03
CA LEU A 103 -11.22 6.91 4.93
C LEU A 103 -11.35 7.84 3.72
N GLU A 104 -11.05 7.29 2.54
CA GLU A 104 -11.31 7.90 1.25
C GLU A 104 -12.51 7.21 0.60
N CYS A 105 -13.54 7.96 0.19
CA CYS A 105 -14.71 7.42 -0.48
C CYS A 105 -14.85 7.94 -1.92
N LYS A 106 -15.16 7.02 -2.84
CA LYS A 106 -15.44 7.31 -4.25
C LYS A 106 -16.71 6.60 -4.68
N ILE A 107 -17.61 7.30 -5.35
CA ILE A 107 -18.82 6.72 -5.94
C ILE A 107 -18.72 6.93 -7.45
N SER A 108 -18.96 5.90 -8.23
CA SER A 108 -18.96 5.98 -9.68
C SER A 108 -20.13 5.22 -10.28
N ARG A 109 -20.55 5.58 -11.49
CA ARG A 109 -21.54 4.79 -12.24
C ARG A 109 -20.92 3.47 -12.69
N TYR A 110 -21.63 2.36 -12.46
CA TYR A 110 -21.24 1.06 -12.97
C TYR A 110 -21.84 0.85 -14.35
N PHE A 111 -20.98 0.65 -15.35
CA PHE A 111 -21.41 0.47 -16.73
C PHE A 111 -21.71 -1.00 -17.01
N THR A 112 -22.97 -1.30 -17.34
CA THR A 112 -23.44 -2.67 -17.62
C THR A 112 -23.39 -3.04 -19.10
N ASP A 113 -22.76 -2.23 -19.95
CA ASP A 113 -22.76 -2.41 -21.42
C ASP A 113 -24.18 -2.55 -22.01
N ASN A 114 -25.11 -1.75 -21.48
CA ASN A 114 -26.54 -1.79 -21.80
C ASN A 114 -27.21 -3.16 -21.56
N THR A 115 -26.59 -4.03 -20.77
CA THR A 115 -27.22 -5.29 -20.35
C THR A 115 -28.07 -5.08 -19.12
N GLN A 116 -29.24 -5.71 -19.10
CA GLN A 116 -30.11 -5.75 -17.94
C GLN A 116 -29.58 -6.79 -16.95
N ILE A 117 -29.22 -6.35 -15.75
CA ILE A 117 -28.80 -7.24 -14.67
C ILE A 117 -30.07 -7.73 -13.96
N LEU A 118 -30.26 -9.04 -13.96
CA LEU A 118 -31.35 -9.69 -13.24
C LEU A 118 -30.92 -9.92 -11.79
N TRP A 119 -31.32 -9.01 -10.90
CA TRP A 119 -31.07 -9.13 -9.46
C TRP A 119 -32.34 -9.58 -8.71
N PRO A 120 -32.30 -10.67 -7.93
CA PRO A 120 -33.45 -11.11 -7.15
C PRO A 120 -33.97 -10.02 -6.20
N GLY A 121 -35.29 -9.82 -6.18
CA GLY A 121 -35.94 -8.81 -5.34
C GLY A 121 -36.00 -7.41 -5.96
N LEU A 122 -35.32 -7.15 -7.08
CA LEU A 122 -35.44 -5.89 -7.82
C LEU A 122 -36.59 -5.99 -8.84
N GLN A 123 -37.60 -5.10 -8.75
CA GLN A 123 -38.70 -5.04 -9.71
C GLN A 123 -38.22 -4.47 -11.05
N THR A 124 -38.02 -5.33 -12.05
CA THR A 124 -37.60 -4.93 -13.40
C THR A 124 -38.76 -4.38 -14.22
N GLN A 125 -38.69 -3.10 -14.61
CA GLN A 125 -39.61 -2.49 -15.59
C GLN A 125 -39.10 -2.75 -17.02
N LEU A 126 -39.96 -3.20 -17.92
CA LEU A 126 -39.60 -3.63 -19.29
C LEU A 126 -39.04 -2.50 -20.19
N HIS A 127 -39.11 -1.23 -19.73
CA HIS A 127 -38.79 -0.05 -20.53
C HIS A 127 -37.82 0.94 -19.86
N LYS A 128 -37.24 0.60 -18.69
CA LYS A 128 -36.31 1.47 -17.98
C LYS A 128 -35.21 0.64 -17.31
N LEU A 129 -33.96 0.89 -17.68
CA LEU A 129 -32.79 0.26 -17.08
C LEU A 129 -32.56 0.85 -15.67
N ASP A 130 -32.24 0.00 -14.71
CA ASP A 130 -31.82 0.43 -13.38
C ASP A 130 -30.46 1.14 -13.44
N SER A 131 -30.28 2.15 -12.58
CA SER A 131 -29.00 2.85 -12.47
C SER A 131 -28.11 2.12 -11.46
N TRP A 132 -26.96 1.66 -11.93
CA TRP A 132 -25.98 0.95 -11.11
C TRP A 132 -24.79 1.85 -10.75
N PHE A 133 -24.29 1.70 -9.53
CA PHE A 133 -23.17 2.46 -9.00
C PHE A 133 -22.21 1.53 -8.25
N THR A 134 -20.95 1.95 -8.14
CA THR A 134 -19.97 1.36 -7.24
C THR A 134 -19.51 2.39 -6.24
N GLY A 135 -19.68 2.12 -4.95
CA GLY A 135 -19.08 2.87 -3.85
C GLY A 135 -17.80 2.18 -3.39
N THR A 136 -16.66 2.85 -3.46
CA THR A 136 -15.36 2.35 -2.99
C THR A 136 -14.89 3.17 -1.79
N ILE A 137 -14.65 2.49 -0.68
CA ILE A 137 -14.12 3.06 0.56
C ILE A 137 -12.75 2.45 0.81
N ARG A 138 -11.72 3.29 0.85
CA ARG A 138 -10.32 2.88 1.02
C ARG A 138 -9.73 3.52 2.27
N HIS A 139 -9.02 2.74 3.06
CA HIS A 139 -8.25 3.28 4.17
C HIS A 139 -7.04 4.05 3.63
N LEU A 140 -6.74 5.25 4.15
CA LEU A 140 -5.66 6.11 3.63
C LEU A 140 -4.27 5.47 3.72
N ALA A 141 -4.01 4.71 4.79
CA ALA A 141 -2.81 3.88 4.93
C ALA A 141 -2.85 2.53 4.18
N ASP A 142 -3.79 2.36 3.24
CA ASP A 142 -3.96 1.17 2.40
C ASP A 142 -4.18 -0.15 3.17
N LYS A 143 -4.75 -0.11 4.38
CA LYS A 143 -5.00 -1.34 5.17
C LYS A 143 -6.03 -2.27 4.50
N PHE A 144 -7.06 -1.67 3.90
CA PHE A 144 -8.14 -2.38 3.23
C PHE A 144 -8.84 -1.48 2.22
N THR A 145 -9.58 -2.12 1.31
CA THR A 145 -10.54 -1.46 0.43
C THR A 145 -11.85 -2.24 0.48
N VAL A 146 -12.97 -1.52 0.52
CA VAL A 146 -14.31 -2.09 0.38
C VAL A 146 -14.96 -1.50 -0.86
N THR A 147 -15.48 -2.33 -1.73
CA THR A 147 -16.29 -1.93 -2.88
C THR A 147 -17.69 -2.48 -2.70
N VAL A 148 -18.70 -1.61 -2.81
CA VAL A 148 -20.12 -1.95 -2.71
C VAL A 148 -20.77 -1.62 -4.04
N PHE A 149 -21.49 -2.58 -4.60
CA PHE A 149 -22.39 -2.39 -5.72
C PHE A 149 -23.74 -1.93 -5.19
N LEU A 150 -24.17 -0.80 -5.74
CA LEU A 150 -25.35 -0.09 -5.32
C LEU A 150 -26.30 0.01 -6.52
N VAL A 151 -27.59 -0.19 -6.28
CA VAL A 151 -28.62 -0.08 -7.30
C VAL A 151 -29.68 0.95 -6.89
N GLN A 152 -30.08 1.79 -7.85
CA GLN A 152 -31.21 2.68 -7.72
C GLN A 152 -32.42 2.05 -8.43
N SER A 153 -33.41 1.59 -7.67
CA SER A 153 -34.66 1.09 -8.26
C SER A 153 -35.48 2.24 -8.84
N SER A 154 -36.11 2.04 -10.00
CA SER A 154 -37.03 3.02 -10.56
C SER A 154 -38.30 3.26 -9.73
N ALA A 155 -38.69 2.30 -8.87
CA ALA A 155 -39.88 2.41 -8.01
C ALA A 155 -39.72 3.46 -6.89
N SER A 156 -38.48 3.79 -6.49
CA SER A 156 -38.23 4.82 -5.48
C SER A 156 -38.53 6.24 -6.01
N LYS A 157 -38.54 6.44 -7.34
CA LYS A 157 -38.96 7.71 -7.96
C LYS A 157 -40.47 7.94 -7.93
N GLU A 158 -41.27 6.87 -7.78
CA GLU A 158 -42.74 6.98 -7.72
C GLU A 158 -43.24 7.29 -6.29
N ALA A 159 -42.47 6.91 -5.27
CA ALA A 159 -42.78 7.23 -3.87
C ALA A 159 -42.53 8.71 -3.51
N GLU A 160 -41.63 9.41 -4.22
CA GLU A 160 -41.41 10.86 -4.06
C GLU A 160 -42.59 11.71 -4.56
N ASN A 161 -43.42 11.19 -5.48
CA ASN A 161 -44.60 11.90 -6.00
C ASN A 161 -45.78 11.98 -5.01
N GLN A 162 -45.61 11.56 -3.75
CA GLN A 162 -46.62 11.68 -2.68
C GLN A 162 -46.22 12.66 -1.57
N VAL A 163 -45.14 13.43 -1.73
CA VAL A 163 -44.78 14.51 -0.80
C VAL A 163 -45.52 15.80 -1.23
N PRO A 164 -46.26 16.49 -0.34
CA PRO A 164 -46.93 17.74 -0.69
C PRO A 164 -45.93 18.79 -1.17
N GLU A 165 -46.25 19.47 -2.26
CA GLU A 165 -45.55 20.65 -2.76
C GLU A 165 -45.61 21.79 -1.74
N ASP A 166 -44.73 21.78 -0.74
CA ASP A 166 -44.28 23.01 -0.10
C ASP A 166 -42.87 22.84 0.46
N VAL A 167 -42.03 23.86 0.30
CA VAL A 167 -40.58 23.93 0.58
C VAL A 167 -39.65 23.45 -0.55
N SER A 168 -39.75 24.13 -1.70
CA SER A 168 -38.68 24.21 -2.70
C SER A 168 -37.65 25.27 -2.30
N GLN A 169 -36.64 24.91 -1.52
CA GLN A 169 -35.44 25.76 -1.41
C GLN A 169 -34.17 24.94 -1.08
N GLY A 170 -33.54 24.45 -2.16
CA GLY A 170 -32.24 23.76 -2.17
C GLY A 170 -32.22 22.66 -3.24
N ASN A 171 -31.45 22.83 -4.31
CA ASN A 171 -31.43 21.92 -5.46
C ASN A 171 -30.47 20.73 -5.22
N ALA A 172 -30.53 20.11 -4.04
CA ALA A 172 -29.66 18.99 -3.68
C ALA A 172 -30.22 17.69 -4.26
N GLU A 173 -29.61 17.17 -5.33
CA GLU A 173 -29.99 15.89 -5.95
C GLU A 173 -29.70 14.73 -4.98
N ARG A 174 -30.73 13.93 -4.67
CA ARG A 174 -30.65 12.79 -3.75
C ARG A 174 -30.82 11.48 -4.51
N PHE A 175 -29.97 10.51 -4.20
CA PHE A 175 -30.01 9.17 -4.76
C PHE A 175 -30.32 8.17 -3.64
N TYR A 176 -31.47 7.50 -3.72
CA TYR A 176 -31.82 6.40 -2.83
C TYR A 176 -31.35 5.08 -3.44
N LEU A 177 -30.44 4.40 -2.75
CA LEU A 177 -29.73 3.23 -3.25
C LEU A 177 -29.88 2.04 -2.29
N SER A 178 -29.80 0.84 -2.83
CA SER A 178 -29.65 -0.41 -2.06
C SER A 178 -28.31 -1.05 -2.34
N GLY A 179 -27.59 -1.46 -1.30
CA GLY A 179 -26.37 -2.26 -1.43
C GLY A 179 -26.72 -3.73 -1.66
N VAL A 180 -26.12 -4.34 -2.68
CA VAL A 180 -26.50 -5.69 -3.11
C VAL A 180 -25.33 -6.67 -3.19
N PHE A 181 -24.12 -6.17 -3.46
CA PHE A 181 -22.90 -6.98 -3.49
C PHE A 181 -21.74 -6.18 -2.93
N LEU A 182 -21.03 -6.74 -1.95
CA LEU A 182 -19.91 -6.11 -1.27
C LEU A 182 -18.67 -6.98 -1.42
N VAL A 183 -17.52 -6.35 -1.68
CA VAL A 183 -16.21 -7.00 -1.69
C VAL A 183 -15.25 -6.22 -0.80
N ARG A 184 -14.55 -6.92 0.08
CA ARG A 184 -13.47 -6.40 0.94
C ARG A 184 -12.14 -7.04 0.54
N THR A 185 -11.15 -6.20 0.29
CA THR A 185 -9.76 -6.63 0.09
C THR A 185 -8.85 -6.11 1.18
N GLY A 186 -7.73 -6.79 1.35
CA GLY A 186 -6.60 -6.28 2.12
C GLY A 186 -5.84 -5.18 1.37
N PRO A 187 -4.56 -4.95 1.74
CA PRO A 187 -3.71 -3.94 1.10
C PRO A 187 -3.46 -4.25 -0.37
N SER A 188 -3.30 -3.19 -1.17
CA SER A 188 -2.97 -3.29 -2.59
C SER A 188 -1.51 -3.65 -2.83
N LEU A 189 -0.65 -3.47 -1.82
CA LEU A 189 0.76 -3.86 -1.83
C LEU A 189 1.08 -4.69 -0.59
N ILE A 190 1.64 -5.89 -0.79
CA ILE A 190 2.11 -6.77 0.26
C ILE A 190 3.61 -6.99 0.07
N GLN A 191 4.39 -6.72 1.11
CA GLN A 191 5.81 -7.02 1.17
C GLN A 191 6.04 -8.24 2.04
N SER A 192 6.80 -9.21 1.54
CA SER A 192 7.11 -10.44 2.26
C SER A 192 8.56 -10.87 2.06
N GLY A 193 9.10 -11.58 3.05
CA GLY A 193 10.37 -12.30 2.91
C GLY A 193 10.17 -13.66 2.24
N LEU A 194 11.27 -14.31 1.88
CA LEU A 194 11.33 -15.67 1.40
C LEU A 194 10.84 -16.67 2.45
N ASN A 195 10.28 -17.77 1.97
CA ASN A 195 9.81 -18.89 2.78
C ASN A 195 8.76 -18.48 3.82
N LYS A 196 8.02 -17.40 3.56
CA LYS A 196 6.87 -16.97 4.35
C LYS A 196 5.58 -17.36 3.68
N ASP A 197 4.52 -17.48 4.47
CA ASP A 197 3.18 -17.66 3.95
C ASP A 197 2.51 -16.29 3.80
N VAL A 198 1.84 -16.07 2.67
CA VAL A 198 1.21 -14.79 2.33
C VAL A 198 -0.26 -15.03 2.02
N LEU A 199 -1.14 -14.33 2.73
CA LEU A 199 -2.58 -14.34 2.48
C LEU A 199 -2.97 -13.11 1.67
N LEU A 200 -3.50 -13.32 0.46
CA LEU A 200 -4.13 -12.29 -0.34
C LEU A 200 -5.62 -12.24 0.00
N SER A 201 -5.98 -11.32 0.89
CA SER A 201 -7.36 -11.20 1.41
C SER A 201 -8.32 -10.69 0.33
N CYS A 202 -9.35 -11.49 0.06
CA CYS A 202 -10.46 -11.16 -0.83
C CYS A 202 -11.72 -11.81 -0.24
N ALA A 203 -12.59 -11.01 0.36
CA ALA A 203 -13.83 -11.46 0.99
C ALA A 203 -15.02 -10.76 0.35
N PHE A 204 -16.18 -11.38 0.32
CA PHE A 204 -17.36 -10.84 -0.31
C PHE A 204 -18.64 -11.23 0.43
N SER A 205 -19.67 -10.42 0.26
CA SER A 205 -21.00 -10.66 0.79
C SER A 205 -22.03 -10.30 -0.27
N VAL A 206 -23.08 -11.11 -0.39
CA VAL A 206 -24.21 -10.88 -1.30
C VAL A 206 -25.49 -10.85 -0.47
N ASP A 207 -26.41 -9.96 -0.82
CA ASP A 207 -27.67 -9.75 -0.08
C ASP A 207 -28.63 -10.96 -0.12
N HIS A 208 -28.37 -11.93 -0.99
CA HIS A 208 -29.10 -13.20 -1.14
C HIS A 208 -28.15 -14.38 -1.46
N HIS A 209 -28.65 -15.60 -1.31
CA HIS A 209 -27.92 -16.81 -1.73
C HIS A 209 -27.90 -16.93 -3.26
N THR A 210 -26.71 -16.92 -3.85
CA THR A 210 -26.52 -17.05 -5.30
C THR A 210 -25.19 -17.73 -5.65
N ASP A 211 -25.07 -18.14 -6.90
CA ASP A 211 -23.87 -18.76 -7.43
C ASP A 211 -22.81 -17.70 -7.72
N VAL A 212 -21.61 -17.88 -7.16
CA VAL A 212 -20.49 -16.95 -7.31
C VAL A 212 -19.35 -17.60 -8.08
N THR A 213 -18.85 -16.91 -9.11
CA THR A 213 -17.65 -17.32 -9.83
C THR A 213 -16.44 -16.55 -9.31
N ILE A 214 -15.37 -17.26 -8.95
CA ILE A 214 -14.14 -16.69 -8.37
C ILE A 214 -12.97 -17.05 -9.26
N LYS A 215 -12.12 -16.08 -9.59
CA LYS A 215 -10.88 -16.30 -10.34
C LYS A 215 -9.70 -15.57 -9.71
N TRP A 216 -8.55 -16.22 -9.69
CA TRP A 216 -7.26 -15.60 -9.38
C TRP A 216 -6.32 -15.71 -10.58
N VAL A 217 -5.78 -14.58 -11.01
CA VAL A 217 -4.81 -14.50 -12.10
C VAL A 217 -3.51 -13.88 -11.60
N PHE A 218 -2.39 -14.54 -11.85
CA PHE A 218 -1.05 -14.03 -11.58
C PHE A 218 -0.47 -13.40 -12.85
N GLN A 219 0.12 -12.21 -12.72
CA GLN A 219 0.85 -11.54 -13.77
C GLN A 219 2.28 -11.26 -13.31
N GLN A 220 3.24 -11.90 -13.96
CA GLN A 220 4.66 -11.69 -13.69
C GLN A 220 5.18 -10.39 -14.33
N LYS A 221 6.32 -9.90 -13.82
CA LYS A 221 7.11 -8.89 -14.52
C LYS A 221 7.46 -9.42 -15.92
N GLY A 222 7.10 -8.66 -16.97
CA GLY A 222 7.18 -9.09 -18.38
C GLY A 222 5.83 -9.43 -19.04
N GLY A 223 4.72 -9.35 -18.30
CA GLY A 223 3.36 -9.40 -18.87
C GLY A 223 2.77 -10.80 -19.05
N HIS A 224 3.52 -11.85 -18.71
CA HIS A 224 3.00 -13.22 -18.74
C HIS A 224 1.90 -13.38 -17.67
N LYS A 225 0.70 -13.77 -18.11
CA LYS A 225 -0.47 -14.02 -17.25
C LYS A 225 -0.69 -15.52 -17.07
N LYS A 226 -1.00 -15.93 -15.85
CA LYS A 226 -1.26 -17.33 -15.48
C LYS A 226 -2.53 -17.39 -14.63
N LEU A 227 -3.48 -18.24 -15.01
CA LEU A 227 -4.62 -18.56 -14.15
C LEU A 227 -4.12 -19.43 -12.98
N ILE A 228 -4.33 -18.97 -11.75
CA ILE A 228 -3.94 -19.68 -10.52
C ILE A 228 -5.10 -20.52 -10.02
N PHE A 229 -6.29 -19.95 -10.03
CA PHE A 229 -7.48 -20.57 -9.48
C PHE A 229 -8.74 -20.12 -10.22
N ALA A 230 -9.67 -21.05 -10.42
CA ALA A 230 -11.02 -20.77 -10.91
C ALA A 230 -12.02 -21.68 -10.22
N TYR A 231 -13.09 -21.07 -9.69
CA TYR A 231 -14.23 -21.74 -9.09
C TYR A 231 -15.52 -21.27 -9.76
N ASN A 232 -16.38 -22.23 -10.09
CA ASN A 232 -17.67 -22.00 -10.70
C ASN A 232 -18.75 -22.31 -9.67
N GLY A 233 -19.45 -21.28 -9.20
CA GLY A 233 -20.52 -21.40 -8.21
C GLY A 233 -21.70 -22.22 -8.70
N PHE A 234 -22.03 -22.14 -9.99
CA PHE A 234 -23.19 -22.81 -10.58
C PHE A 234 -23.01 -24.34 -10.61
N THR A 235 -21.84 -24.81 -11.05
CA THR A 235 -21.52 -26.25 -11.02
C THR A 235 -20.98 -26.69 -9.66
N ARG A 236 -20.65 -25.74 -8.76
CA ARG A 236 -19.96 -25.94 -7.48
C ARG A 236 -18.65 -26.70 -7.62
N GLN A 237 -17.93 -26.42 -8.70
CA GLN A 237 -16.68 -27.11 -9.03
C GLN A 237 -15.49 -26.15 -9.12
N VAL A 238 -14.33 -26.67 -8.72
CA VAL A 238 -13.05 -26.02 -8.99
C VAL A 238 -12.62 -26.40 -10.41
N GLU A 239 -12.70 -25.45 -11.32
CA GLU A 239 -12.33 -25.63 -12.73
C GLU A 239 -10.81 -25.67 -12.91
N HIS A 240 -10.08 -24.92 -12.09
CA HIS A 240 -8.62 -24.86 -12.13
C HIS A 240 -8.04 -24.55 -10.75
N LYS A 241 -6.94 -25.23 -10.40
CA LYS A 241 -6.17 -24.95 -9.19
C LYS A 241 -4.70 -25.30 -9.40
N ASP A 242 -3.85 -24.30 -9.27
CA ASP A 242 -2.41 -24.48 -9.21
C ASP A 242 -1.97 -25.15 -7.89
N LYS A 243 -0.94 -26.00 -7.95
CA LYS A 243 -0.48 -26.81 -6.79
C LYS A 243 0.04 -25.99 -5.60
N TRP A 244 0.59 -24.81 -5.86
CA TRP A 244 1.23 -23.93 -4.88
C TRP A 244 0.24 -22.96 -4.22
N ALA A 245 -1.02 -22.98 -4.63
CA ALA A 245 -2.06 -22.07 -4.17
C ALA A 245 -3.09 -22.81 -3.31
N GLU A 246 -3.29 -22.34 -2.09
CA GLU A 246 -4.30 -22.83 -1.16
C GLU A 246 -5.51 -21.89 -1.15
N MET A 247 -6.70 -22.48 -1.15
CA MET A 247 -7.98 -21.77 -1.14
C MET A 247 -8.88 -22.36 -0.06
N PHE A 248 -9.69 -21.51 0.57
CA PHE A 248 -10.63 -21.91 1.62
C PHE A 248 -11.96 -22.37 1.02
N LEU A 249 -11.97 -23.51 0.33
CA LEU A 249 -13.16 -23.99 -0.40
C LEU A 249 -14.44 -24.08 0.46
N ALA A 250 -14.31 -24.52 1.72
CA ALA A 250 -15.44 -24.60 2.66
C ALA A 250 -15.96 -23.23 3.13
N GLU A 251 -15.14 -22.19 3.02
CA GLU A 251 -15.47 -20.82 3.41
C GLU A 251 -15.92 -19.97 2.21
N MET A 252 -15.79 -20.46 0.97
CA MET A 252 -16.26 -19.76 -0.23
C MET A 252 -17.77 -19.48 -0.23
N PRO A 253 -18.65 -20.44 0.13
CA PRO A 253 -20.08 -20.16 0.27
C PRO A 253 -20.40 -19.14 1.37
N LYS A 254 -19.48 -18.92 2.30
CA LYS A 254 -19.59 -17.94 3.39
C LYS A 254 -18.95 -16.59 3.03
N GLY A 255 -18.44 -16.44 1.80
CA GLY A 255 -17.88 -15.18 1.34
C GLY A 255 -16.35 -15.07 1.36
N ASN A 256 -15.59 -16.15 1.54
CA ASN A 256 -14.13 -16.08 1.55
C ASN A 256 -13.51 -16.53 0.22
N ALA A 257 -13.00 -15.57 -0.56
CA ALA A 257 -12.30 -15.77 -1.82
C ALA A 257 -10.77 -15.58 -1.70
N SER A 258 -10.22 -15.58 -0.48
CA SER A 258 -8.81 -15.27 -0.24
C SER A 258 -7.88 -16.38 -0.73
N LEU A 259 -6.71 -15.98 -1.27
CA LEU A 259 -5.67 -16.88 -1.78
C LEU A 259 -4.52 -16.97 -0.79
N LEU A 260 -4.16 -18.17 -0.35
CA LEU A 260 -2.99 -18.42 0.50
C LEU A 260 -1.84 -18.97 -0.34
N LEU A 261 -0.73 -18.23 -0.36
CA LEU A 261 0.53 -18.62 -0.98
C LEU A 261 1.46 -19.15 0.11
N ARG A 262 1.89 -20.40 -0.01
CA ARG A 262 2.82 -21.02 0.95
C ARG A 262 4.26 -20.82 0.52
N THR A 263 5.12 -20.53 1.50
CA THR A 263 6.59 -20.55 1.32
C THR A 263 7.03 -19.74 0.08
N VAL A 264 6.63 -18.47 0.02
CA VAL A 264 6.84 -17.63 -1.16
C VAL A 264 8.32 -17.45 -1.50
N GLY A 265 8.62 -17.43 -2.79
CA GLY A 265 9.96 -17.19 -3.34
C GLY A 265 9.98 -16.00 -4.31
N VAL A 266 11.17 -15.64 -4.80
CA VAL A 266 11.38 -14.53 -5.75
C VAL A 266 10.48 -14.63 -6.99
N ARG A 267 10.22 -15.86 -7.47
CA ARG A 267 9.41 -16.14 -8.67
C ARG A 267 7.91 -15.84 -8.49
N ASP A 268 7.45 -15.73 -7.25
CA ASP A 268 6.06 -15.46 -6.90
C ASP A 268 5.79 -13.95 -6.80
N ALA A 269 6.84 -13.12 -6.90
CA ALA A 269 6.72 -11.67 -6.97
C ALA A 269 5.99 -11.24 -8.26
N GLY A 270 4.99 -10.38 -8.13
CA GLY A 270 4.20 -9.90 -9.26
C GLY A 270 2.82 -9.42 -8.83
N THR A 271 1.95 -9.24 -9.81
CA THR A 271 0.59 -8.72 -9.60
C THR A 271 -0.42 -9.87 -9.60
N TYR A 272 -1.21 -9.98 -8.54
CA TYR A 272 -2.28 -10.97 -8.40
C TYR A 272 -3.62 -10.25 -8.55
N SER A 273 -4.53 -10.80 -9.32
CA SER A 273 -5.86 -10.22 -9.55
C SER A 273 -6.93 -11.16 -9.00
N CYS A 274 -7.69 -10.72 -8.00
CA CYS A 274 -8.91 -11.39 -7.55
C CYS A 274 -10.04 -10.89 -8.44
N SER A 275 -10.85 -11.79 -8.99
CA SER A 275 -12.07 -11.45 -9.72
C SER A 275 -13.24 -12.26 -9.19
N ILE A 276 -14.35 -11.56 -8.90
CA ILE A 276 -15.59 -12.13 -8.38
C ILE A 276 -16.72 -11.70 -9.30
N LEU A 277 -17.49 -12.68 -9.78
CA LEU A 277 -18.63 -12.47 -10.66
C LEU A 277 -19.90 -13.04 -10.01
N VAL A 278 -20.90 -12.18 -9.86
CA VAL A 278 -22.21 -12.48 -9.25
C VAL A 278 -23.31 -11.91 -10.12
N SER A 279 -24.22 -12.73 -10.68
CA SER A 279 -25.38 -12.27 -11.47
C SER A 279 -25.04 -11.17 -12.51
N SER A 280 -23.92 -11.33 -13.23
CA SER A 280 -23.35 -10.37 -14.20
C SER A 280 -22.60 -9.14 -13.63
N LEU A 281 -22.60 -8.92 -12.32
CA LEU A 281 -21.72 -7.95 -11.67
C LEU A 281 -20.31 -8.52 -11.56
N LEU A 282 -19.40 -7.98 -12.35
CA LEU A 282 -17.98 -8.29 -12.29
C LEU A 282 -17.25 -7.27 -11.42
N TRP A 283 -16.56 -7.76 -10.40
CA TRP A 283 -15.58 -7.01 -9.63
C TRP A 283 -14.20 -7.64 -9.80
N ALA A 284 -13.17 -6.81 -9.92
CA ALA A 284 -11.79 -7.27 -9.93
C ALA A 284 -10.84 -6.23 -9.32
N GLN A 285 -9.85 -6.69 -8.58
CA GLN A 285 -8.81 -5.82 -7.99
C GLN A 285 -7.46 -6.51 -8.01
N ASN A 286 -6.43 -5.71 -8.25
CA ASN A 286 -5.04 -6.16 -8.25
C ASN A 286 -4.39 -5.93 -6.88
N VAL A 287 -3.54 -6.89 -6.50
CA VAL A 287 -2.66 -6.85 -5.33
C VAL A 287 -1.24 -7.13 -5.81
N GLN A 288 -0.32 -6.24 -5.50
CA GLN A 288 1.10 -6.38 -5.80
C GLN A 288 1.79 -7.14 -4.66
N LEU A 289 2.44 -8.26 -4.97
CA LEU A 289 3.32 -8.97 -4.05
C LEU A 289 4.78 -8.61 -4.37
N GLU A 290 5.46 -8.04 -3.39
CA GLU A 290 6.88 -7.75 -3.42
C GLU A 290 7.63 -8.67 -2.46
N ILE A 291 8.65 -9.33 -2.99
CA ILE A 291 9.59 -10.10 -2.18
C ILE A 291 10.73 -9.17 -1.79
N VAL A 292 11.09 -9.16 -0.50
CA VAL A 292 12.12 -8.29 0.06
C VAL A 292 12.96 -9.08 1.07
N GLU A 293 14.25 -9.23 0.82
CA GLU A 293 15.19 -9.93 1.68
C GLU A 293 16.36 -9.07 2.14
N LYS A 294 16.72 -9.25 3.41
CA LYS A 294 17.77 -8.46 4.04
C LYS A 294 19.15 -9.03 3.72
N PRO A 295 20.13 -8.20 3.33
CA PRO A 295 21.48 -8.67 3.11
C PRO A 295 22.11 -9.20 4.40
N THR A 296 22.82 -10.31 4.28
CA THR A 296 23.80 -10.77 5.26
C THR A 296 25.16 -10.19 4.89
N VAL A 297 25.76 -9.42 5.81
CA VAL A 297 27.02 -8.72 5.59
C VAL A 297 28.13 -9.34 6.44
N THR A 298 29.19 -9.79 5.78
CA THR A 298 30.37 -10.38 6.42
C THR A 298 31.64 -9.73 5.93
N LEU A 299 32.64 -9.64 6.81
CA LEU A 299 33.99 -9.21 6.45
C LEU A 299 34.92 -10.41 6.41
N ASN A 300 36.00 -10.33 5.65
CA ASN A 300 37.00 -11.40 5.58
C ASN A 300 37.85 -11.55 6.86
N ALA A 301 37.81 -10.57 7.77
CA ALA A 301 38.44 -10.63 9.08
C ALA A 301 37.82 -9.60 10.04
N ASP A 302 37.86 -9.88 11.34
CA ASP A 302 37.53 -8.90 12.38
C ASP A 302 38.75 -8.04 12.76
N VAL A 303 39.94 -8.63 12.74
CA VAL A 303 41.22 -7.97 13.00
C VAL A 303 42.26 -8.41 11.98
N LEU A 304 42.97 -7.45 11.39
CA LEU A 304 44.07 -7.69 10.45
C LEU A 304 45.39 -7.25 11.08
N SER A 305 46.38 -8.14 11.11
CA SER A 305 47.74 -7.82 11.57
C SER A 305 48.67 -7.77 10.37
N LEU A 306 49.22 -6.59 10.08
CA LEU A 306 50.06 -6.33 8.91
C LEU A 306 51.43 -5.79 9.34
N VAL A 307 52.42 -6.01 8.49
CA VAL A 307 53.71 -5.33 8.58
C VAL A 307 53.65 -4.10 7.67
N GLU A 308 54.29 -3.01 8.06
CA GLU A 308 54.39 -1.80 7.25
C GLU A 308 54.83 -2.12 5.80
N GLY A 309 54.14 -1.53 4.82
CA GLY A 309 54.37 -1.79 3.39
C GLY A 309 53.67 -3.04 2.85
N GLY A 310 53.14 -3.92 3.71
CA GLY A 310 52.35 -5.08 3.30
C GLY A 310 51.03 -4.68 2.65
N GLU A 311 50.58 -5.47 1.67
CA GLU A 311 49.30 -5.25 0.99
C GLU A 311 48.29 -6.33 1.37
N GLN A 312 47.09 -5.91 1.74
CA GLN A 312 46.00 -6.81 2.14
C GLN A 312 44.70 -6.41 1.47
N LYS A 313 44.04 -7.39 0.85
CA LYS A 313 42.70 -7.20 0.29
C LYS A 313 41.67 -7.26 1.42
N LEU A 314 40.87 -6.21 1.58
CA LEU A 314 39.73 -6.16 2.50
C LEU A 314 38.47 -6.42 1.68
N VAL A 315 37.65 -7.36 2.14
CA VAL A 315 36.45 -7.81 1.42
C VAL A 315 35.25 -7.72 2.34
N CYS A 316 34.20 -7.08 1.85
CA CYS A 316 32.87 -7.06 2.42
C CYS A 316 31.97 -7.87 1.50
N ASP A 317 31.53 -9.03 1.98
CA ASP A 317 30.61 -9.90 1.27
C ASP A 317 29.18 -9.55 1.68
N ILE A 318 28.36 -9.19 0.69
CA ILE A 318 26.95 -8.84 0.83
C ILE A 318 26.14 -9.95 0.16
N SER A 319 25.50 -10.78 0.98
CA SER A 319 24.91 -12.05 0.54
C SER A 319 23.41 -12.13 0.78
N HIS A 320 22.72 -12.90 -0.09
CA HIS A 320 21.30 -13.24 0.00
C HIS A 320 20.34 -12.06 0.18
N PHE A 321 20.47 -11.01 -0.64
CA PHE A 321 19.53 -9.89 -0.62
C PHE A 321 18.64 -9.86 -1.87
N TYR A 322 17.48 -9.24 -1.73
CA TYR A 322 16.56 -9.04 -2.85
C TYR A 322 15.64 -7.85 -2.54
N PRO A 323 15.36 -6.92 -3.48
CA PRO A 323 15.71 -6.91 -4.91
C PRO A 323 17.17 -6.51 -5.22
N HIS A 324 17.49 -6.27 -6.50
CA HIS A 324 18.83 -6.02 -7.04
C HIS A 324 19.39 -4.60 -6.75
N ASP A 325 19.04 -3.98 -5.63
CA ASP A 325 19.32 -2.55 -5.37
C ASP A 325 20.07 -2.33 -4.03
N ALA A 326 21.05 -3.17 -3.71
CA ALA A 326 21.90 -2.98 -2.53
C ALA A 326 23.18 -2.20 -2.87
N ASP A 327 23.51 -1.23 -2.04
CA ASP A 327 24.72 -0.41 -2.16
C ASP A 327 25.68 -0.65 -0.99
N ALA A 328 26.98 -0.57 -1.26
CA ALA A 328 28.03 -0.82 -0.26
C ALA A 328 29.14 0.25 -0.34
N GLN A 329 29.38 0.90 0.80
CA GLN A 329 30.38 1.95 0.95
C GLN A 329 31.39 1.58 2.04
N TRP A 330 32.67 1.76 1.75
CA TRP A 330 33.74 1.62 2.75
C TRP A 330 34.08 2.96 3.39
N LEU A 331 34.16 2.96 4.71
CA LEU A 331 34.44 4.12 5.54
C LEU A 331 35.63 3.83 6.46
N GLN A 332 36.55 4.77 6.58
CA GLN A 332 37.57 4.75 7.63
C GLN A 332 37.07 5.63 8.79
N GLU A 333 36.95 5.02 9.95
CA GLU A 333 36.44 5.71 11.14
C GLU A 333 37.51 6.64 11.71
N PRO A 334 37.12 7.84 12.18
CA PRO A 334 38.06 8.77 12.78
C PRO A 334 38.52 8.26 14.14
N VAL A 335 39.72 8.69 14.55
CA VAL A 335 40.24 8.41 15.90
C VAL A 335 39.54 9.31 16.93
N GLU A 336 39.21 10.54 16.55
CA GLU A 336 38.53 11.52 17.40
C GLU A 336 37.00 11.40 17.27
N GLN A 337 36.31 11.39 18.42
CA GLN A 337 34.85 11.37 18.46
C GLN A 337 34.28 12.71 17.97
N GLY A 338 33.28 12.65 17.10
CA GLY A 338 32.59 13.84 16.55
C GLY A 338 33.05 14.26 15.15
N MET A 339 34.12 13.67 14.60
CA MET A 339 34.47 13.82 13.19
C MET A 339 33.66 12.86 12.30
N LEU A 340 33.50 13.22 11.02
CA LEU A 340 32.87 12.35 10.04
C LEU A 340 33.85 11.26 9.54
N PRO A 341 33.37 10.04 9.24
CA PRO A 341 34.19 9.01 8.62
C PRO A 341 34.69 9.43 7.23
N HIS A 342 35.91 9.04 6.89
CA HIS A 342 36.48 9.26 5.57
C HIS A 342 36.02 8.16 4.61
N VAL A 343 35.52 8.52 3.43
CA VAL A 343 35.13 7.55 2.40
C VAL A 343 36.39 6.98 1.75
N VAL A 344 36.54 5.66 1.78
CA VAL A 344 37.67 4.97 1.16
C VAL A 344 37.54 5.05 -0.36
N THR A 345 38.62 5.46 -1.03
CA THR A 345 38.69 5.55 -2.50
C THR A 345 39.19 4.24 -3.11
N HIS A 346 39.06 4.09 -4.44
CA HIS A 346 39.48 2.89 -5.18
C HIS A 346 38.81 1.58 -4.74
N VAL A 347 37.59 1.69 -4.21
CA VAL A 347 36.72 0.55 -3.93
C VAL A 347 36.19 -0.02 -5.24
N VAL A 348 36.21 -1.34 -5.36
CA VAL A 348 35.68 -2.09 -6.50
C VAL A 348 34.62 -3.06 -6.02
N SER A 349 33.53 -3.18 -6.77
CA SER A 349 32.48 -4.17 -6.54
C SER A 349 32.57 -5.28 -7.57
N SER A 350 32.34 -6.52 -7.14
CA SER A 350 32.19 -7.64 -8.07
C SER A 350 30.92 -7.51 -8.91
N SER A 351 30.81 -8.28 -9.98
CA SER A 351 29.51 -8.55 -10.59
C SER A 351 28.56 -9.21 -9.58
N HIS A 352 27.27 -9.03 -9.82
CA HIS A 352 26.23 -9.66 -9.01
C HIS A 352 26.16 -11.15 -9.33
N ARG A 353 26.24 -11.96 -8.28
CA ARG A 353 26.02 -13.40 -8.30
C ARG A 353 24.53 -13.65 -8.06
N HIS A 354 23.94 -14.55 -8.83
CA HIS A 354 22.57 -14.98 -8.66
C HIS A 354 22.53 -16.32 -7.92
N ASN A 355 21.84 -16.33 -6.80
CA ASN A 355 21.73 -17.51 -5.93
C ASN A 355 20.59 -18.42 -6.41
N SER A 356 20.60 -19.67 -5.96
CA SER A 356 19.57 -20.66 -6.33
C SER A 356 18.17 -20.33 -5.80
N ASP A 357 18.09 -19.55 -4.73
CA ASP A 357 16.85 -19.03 -4.13
C ASP A 357 16.29 -17.78 -4.86
N GLY A 358 16.99 -17.30 -5.90
CA GLY A 358 16.64 -16.11 -6.66
C GLY A 358 17.18 -14.79 -6.08
N THR A 359 17.89 -14.85 -4.95
CA THR A 359 18.52 -13.66 -4.34
C THR A 359 19.81 -13.28 -5.05
N TYR A 360 20.29 -12.08 -4.77
CA TYR A 360 21.56 -11.57 -5.27
C TYR A 360 22.63 -11.56 -4.18
N SER A 361 23.88 -11.60 -4.62
CA SER A 361 25.04 -11.43 -3.76
C SER A 361 26.16 -10.75 -4.53
N PHE A 362 26.92 -9.88 -3.87
CA PHE A 362 28.14 -9.31 -4.45
C PHE A 362 29.15 -9.04 -3.34
N SER A 363 30.38 -8.72 -3.74
CA SER A 363 31.44 -8.40 -2.80
C SER A 363 32.02 -7.03 -3.14
N SER A 364 32.18 -6.17 -2.14
CA SER A 364 32.85 -4.89 -2.25
C SER A 364 34.22 -4.97 -1.59
N TYR A 365 35.27 -4.56 -2.30
CA TYR A 365 36.64 -4.71 -1.81
C TYR A 365 37.57 -3.59 -2.27
N PHE A 366 38.63 -3.38 -1.51
CA PHE A 366 39.76 -2.53 -1.87
C PHE A 366 41.07 -3.15 -1.39
N LEU A 367 42.18 -2.67 -1.94
CA LEU A 367 43.51 -3.11 -1.53
C LEU A 367 44.10 -2.08 -0.56
N LEU A 368 44.33 -2.50 0.68
CA LEU A 368 44.98 -1.68 1.69
C LEU A 368 46.49 -1.92 1.64
N LYS A 369 47.25 -0.85 1.45
CA LYS A 369 48.70 -0.86 1.68
C LYS A 369 48.98 -0.33 3.08
N ALA A 370 49.47 -1.20 3.96
CA ALA A 370 49.63 -0.90 5.38
C ALA A 370 50.67 0.19 5.62
N SER A 371 50.27 1.23 6.35
CA SER A 371 51.17 2.25 6.90
C SER A 371 51.07 2.29 8.42
N LEU A 372 52.08 2.82 9.11
CA LEU A 372 52.00 3.02 10.57
C LEU A 372 50.85 3.96 10.99
N ARG A 373 50.30 4.77 10.07
CA ARG A 373 49.12 5.62 10.33
C ARG A 373 47.81 4.83 10.40
N ASP A 374 47.82 3.60 9.88
CA ASP A 374 46.68 2.69 9.87
C ASP A 374 46.60 1.81 11.11
N ASP A 375 47.63 1.86 11.99
CA ASP A 375 47.61 1.11 13.24
C ASP A 375 46.46 1.57 14.15
N GLY A 376 45.65 0.62 14.60
CA GLY A 376 44.45 0.87 15.40
C GLY A 376 43.27 1.47 14.61
N ARG A 377 43.39 1.73 13.30
CA ARG A 377 42.29 2.26 12.49
C ARG A 377 41.20 1.22 12.29
N ARG A 378 39.96 1.70 12.27
CA ARG A 378 38.77 0.87 12.03
C ARG A 378 38.19 1.19 10.65
N TYR A 379 38.05 0.17 9.83
CA TYR A 379 37.40 0.24 8.52
C TYR A 379 36.01 -0.38 8.63
N THR A 380 35.00 0.33 8.14
CA THR A 380 33.59 -0.03 8.22
C THR A 380 33.01 -0.18 6.83
N CYS A 381 32.46 -1.36 6.52
CA CYS A 381 31.57 -1.55 5.39
C CYS A 381 30.15 -1.16 5.81
N ARG A 382 29.59 -0.16 5.14
CA ARG A 382 28.23 0.35 5.31
C ARG A 382 27.40 -0.12 4.12
N VAL A 383 26.33 -0.88 4.39
CA VAL A 383 25.46 -1.46 3.36
C VAL A 383 24.06 -0.87 3.50
N GLU A 384 23.54 -0.34 2.39
CA GLU A 384 22.18 0.16 2.24
C GLU A 384 21.38 -0.76 1.33
N HIS A 385 20.10 -0.94 1.65
CA HIS A 385 19.17 -1.74 0.87
C HIS A 385 17.74 -1.44 1.30
N GLN A 386 16.76 -1.49 0.39
CA GLN A 386 15.36 -1.13 0.68
C GLN A 386 14.71 -1.98 1.80
N SER A 387 15.22 -3.18 2.06
CA SER A 387 14.73 -4.04 3.15
C SER A 387 15.12 -3.55 4.55
N LEU A 388 15.99 -2.55 4.64
CA LEU A 388 16.64 -2.11 5.87
C LEU A 388 16.04 -0.78 6.34
N LYS A 389 15.60 -0.73 7.60
CA LYS A 389 15.25 0.54 8.26
C LYS A 389 16.48 1.40 8.53
N HIS A 390 17.62 0.76 8.79
CA HIS A 390 18.91 1.41 9.05
C HIS A 390 20.02 0.64 8.31
N PRO A 391 21.05 1.33 7.79
CA PRO A 391 22.15 0.67 7.10
C PRO A 391 22.88 -0.33 8.00
N ILE A 392 23.28 -1.48 7.44
CA ILE A 392 24.12 -2.44 8.16
C ILE A 392 25.55 -1.90 8.16
N LYS A 393 26.19 -1.89 9.33
CA LYS A 393 27.60 -1.52 9.48
C LYS A 393 28.38 -2.70 10.06
N LYS A 394 29.40 -3.15 9.34
CA LYS A 394 30.38 -4.14 9.82
C LYS A 394 31.76 -3.51 9.79
N SER A 395 32.53 -3.72 10.84
CA SER A 395 33.84 -3.10 10.98
C SER A 395 34.93 -4.10 11.28
N LEU A 396 36.14 -3.82 10.81
CA LEU A 396 37.36 -4.51 11.19
C LEU A 396 38.42 -3.52 11.67
N THR A 397 39.35 -3.99 12.48
CA THR A 397 40.48 -3.18 12.96
C THR A 397 41.79 -3.65 12.33
N VAL A 398 42.60 -2.70 11.88
CA VAL A 398 43.94 -2.96 11.35
C VAL A 398 44.97 -2.68 12.43
N LYS A 399 45.93 -3.59 12.59
CA LYS A 399 47.11 -3.44 13.44
C LYS A 399 48.35 -3.50 12.55
N VAL A 400 49.23 -2.51 12.64
CA VAL A 400 50.42 -2.41 11.79
C VAL A 400 51.67 -2.41 12.65
N THR A 401 52.58 -3.34 12.37
CA THR A 401 53.90 -3.42 13.02
C THR A 401 54.98 -2.88 12.08
N GLY A 402 55.93 -2.11 12.61
CA GLY A 402 57.04 -1.56 11.83
C GLY A 402 58.01 -2.66 11.40
N MET A 403 58.71 -2.46 10.27
CA MET A 403 59.77 -3.37 9.84
C MET A 403 60.91 -3.37 10.88
N SER A 404 61.21 -4.54 11.46
CA SER A 404 62.39 -4.68 12.33
C SER A 404 63.65 -4.56 11.46
N ALA A 405 64.36 -3.44 11.57
CA ALA A 405 65.67 -3.29 10.96
C ALA A 405 66.66 -4.24 11.64
N ASN A 406 67.14 -5.25 10.91
CA ASN A 406 68.28 -6.07 11.32
C ASN A 406 69.46 -5.12 11.58
N LYS A 407 69.80 -4.88 12.86
CA LYS A 407 71.02 -4.16 13.23
C LYS A 407 72.22 -4.96 12.72
N PRO A 408 73.14 -4.37 11.94
CA PRO A 408 74.39 -5.05 11.62
C PRO A 408 75.14 -5.33 12.91
N LYS A 409 75.63 -6.58 13.06
CA LYS A 409 76.51 -6.96 14.17
C LYS A 409 77.77 -6.07 14.12
N PRO A 410 78.13 -5.37 15.21
CA PRO A 410 79.42 -4.72 15.29
C PRO A 410 80.51 -5.79 15.30
N TYR A 411 81.47 -5.66 14.36
CA TYR A 411 82.70 -6.44 14.32
C TYR A 411 83.71 -5.92 15.35
#